data_AF-A0A9D8EE59-F1
#
_entry.id   AF-A0A9D8EE59-F1
#
_cell.length_a   1.000
_cell.length_b   1.000
_cell.length_c   1.000
_cell.angle_alpha   90.00
_cell.angle_beta   90.00
_cell.angle_gamma   90.00
#
_symmetry.space_group_name_H-M   'P 1'
#
loop_
_entity.id
_entity.type
_entity.pdbx_description
1 polymer ?
#
loop_
_entity_poly.entity_id
_entity_poly.type
_entity_poly.pdbx_seq_one_letter_code
_entity_poly.pdbx_strand_id
1 'polypeptide(L)'
;MLNNILIYISSAVIIIWGIAHITPTKSVVAGYGDISRDNKLVFIMEWIAEGITLIFIGALTLLINILNGYQNPASLNVFRISAVMLIIMAVLTAFTGARTKIVFFKICPFVKTIAAVLLLLAVYL
;
A
#
# COMPACT_ATOMS: atom_id res chain seq x y z
N MET A 1 -2.79 -8.28 22.70
CA MET A 1 -2.47 -6.84 22.64
C MET A 1 -1.47 -6.53 21.53
N LEU A 2 -0.35 -7.26 21.46
CA LEU A 2 0.64 -7.13 20.38
C LEU A 2 0.02 -7.18 18.97
N ASN A 3 -0.86 -8.15 18.69
CA ASN A 3 -1.47 -8.32 17.37
C ASN A 3 -2.29 -7.10 16.93
N ASN A 4 -3.06 -6.50 17.85
CA ASN A 4 -3.77 -5.25 17.57
C ASN A 4 -2.81 -4.10 17.24
N ILE A 5 -1.71 -3.98 17.98
CA ILE A 5 -0.69 -2.96 17.73
C ILE A 5 -0.09 -3.15 16.33
N LEU A 6 0.27 -4.39 15.97
CA LEU A 6 0.81 -4.72 14.65
C LEU A 6 -0.16 -4.36 13.53
N ILE A 7 -1.45 -4.68 13.69
CA ILE A 7 -2.49 -4.30 12.71
C ILE A 7 -2.61 -2.79 12.61
N TYR A 8 -2.71 -2.07 13.73
CA TYR A 8 -2.83 -0.61 13.71
C TYR A 8 -1.62 0.07 13.06
N ILE A 9 -0.39 -0.38 13.35
CA ILE A 9 0.81 0.14 12.71
C ILE A 9 0.76 -0.14 11.21
N SER A 10 0.43 -1.37 10.79
CA SER A 10 0.31 -1.70 9.38
C SER A 10 -0.72 -0.83 8.66
N SER A 11 -1.93 -0.71 9.23
CA SER A 11 -3.01 0.10 8.66
C SER A 11 -2.60 1.57 8.54
N ALA A 12 -2.00 2.14 9.59
CA ALA A 12 -1.54 3.52 9.59
C ALA A 12 -0.44 3.75 8.53
N VAL A 13 0.58 2.88 8.48
CA VAL A 13 1.66 2.97 7.50
C VAL A 13 1.11 2.96 6.08
N ILE A 14 0.18 2.05 5.77
CA ILE A 14 -0.38 1.90 4.43
C ILE A 14 -1.31 3.06 4.05
N ILE A 15 -2.13 3.57 4.99
CA ILE A 15 -2.95 4.76 4.75
C ILE A 15 -2.06 5.97 4.46
N ILE A 16 -1.07 6.23 5.33
CA ILE A 16 -0.14 7.35 5.18
C ILE A 16 0.60 7.24 3.85
N TRP A 17 1.06 6.04 3.48
CA TRP A 17 1.76 5.83 2.22
C TRP A 17 0.86 6.02 0.99
N GLY A 18 -0.42 5.64 1.06
CA GLY A 18 -1.40 5.91 0.01
C GLY A 18 -1.70 7.40 -0.15
N ILE A 19 -1.79 8.15 0.96
CA ILE A 19 -1.89 9.62 0.92
C ILE A 19 -0.62 10.22 0.28
N ALA A 20 0.56 9.72 0.67
CA ALA A 20 1.85 10.14 0.12
C ALA A 20 2.03 9.81 -1.37
N HIS A 21 1.28 8.84 -1.92
CA HIS A 21 1.16 8.67 -3.36
C HIS A 21 0.36 9.84 -3.95
N ILE A 22 -0.85 10.09 -3.48
CA ILE A 22 -1.75 11.04 -4.14
C ILE A 22 -1.27 12.50 -4.04
N THR A 23 -0.79 12.94 -2.88
CA THR A 23 -0.47 14.37 -2.63
C THR A 23 0.58 14.97 -3.59
N PRO A 24 1.74 14.34 -3.84
CA PRO A 24 2.77 14.92 -4.71
C PRO A 24 2.60 14.63 -6.20
N THR A 25 1.43 14.15 -6.66
CA THR A 25 1.21 13.71 -8.06
C THR A 25 1.76 14.69 -9.11
N LYS A 26 1.44 15.99 -9.00
CA LYS A 26 1.92 17.01 -9.96
C LYS A 26 3.46 17.09 -10.01
N SER A 27 4.12 17.03 -8.85
CA SER A 27 5.58 17.10 -8.75
C SER A 27 6.25 15.83 -9.30
N VAL A 28 5.67 14.66 -9.00
CA VAL A 28 6.17 13.37 -9.50
C VAL A 28 6.06 13.29 -11.03
N VAL A 29 4.92 13.69 -11.60
CA VAL A 29 4.70 13.71 -13.06
C VAL A 29 5.70 14.63 -13.76
N ALA A 30 5.97 15.81 -13.18
CA ALA A 30 6.97 16.74 -13.72
C ALA A 30 8.39 16.14 -13.77
N GLY A 31 8.70 15.17 -12.91
CA GLY A 31 9.99 14.48 -12.87
C GLY A 31 10.26 13.49 -14.01
N TYR A 32 9.26 13.16 -14.84
CA TYR A 32 9.40 12.22 -15.97
C TYR A 32 9.92 12.86 -17.27
N GLY A 33 10.08 14.18 -17.32
CA GLY A 33 10.52 14.90 -18.52
C GLY A 33 9.47 14.90 -19.65
N ASP A 34 9.93 14.96 -20.90
CA ASP A 34 9.05 15.01 -22.07
C ASP A 34 8.56 13.62 -22.49
N ILE A 35 7.57 13.12 -21.76
CA ILE A 35 6.70 12.03 -22.19
C ILE A 35 5.41 12.59 -22.84
N SER A 36 4.80 11.81 -23.74
CA SER A 36 3.54 12.19 -24.41
C SER A 36 2.42 12.47 -23.41
N ARG A 37 1.43 13.28 -23.83
CA ARG A 37 0.25 13.58 -22.99
C ARG A 37 -0.47 12.30 -22.54
N ASP A 38 -0.64 11.34 -23.45
CA ASP A 38 -1.35 10.10 -23.14
C ASP A 38 -0.59 9.27 -22.10
N ASN A 39 0.74 9.17 -22.21
CA ASN A 39 1.57 8.51 -21.21
C ASN A 39 1.51 9.22 -19.86
N LYS A 40 1.45 10.56 -19.82
CA LYS A 40 1.25 11.32 -18.57
C LYS A 40 -0.09 10.97 -17.93
N LEU A 41 -1.17 10.86 -18.71
CA LEU A 41 -2.49 10.54 -18.20
C LEU A 41 -2.57 9.11 -17.65
N VAL A 42 -2.04 8.12 -18.37
CA VAL A 42 -1.97 6.73 -17.89
C VAL A 42 -1.13 6.63 -16.61
N PHE A 43 0.01 7.32 -16.57
CA PHE A 43 0.85 7.38 -15.38
C PHE A 43 0.10 7.97 -14.16
N ILE A 44 -0.58 9.10 -14.35
CA ILE A 44 -1.38 9.74 -13.29
C ILE A 44 -2.48 8.78 -12.80
N MET A 45 -3.15 8.09 -13.72
CA MET A 45 -4.19 7.13 -13.39
C MET A 45 -3.65 6.00 -12.52
N GLU A 46 -2.57 5.33 -12.94
CA GLU A 46 -1.94 4.24 -12.19
C GLU A 46 -1.46 4.72 -10.81
N TRP A 47 -0.81 5.88 -10.78
CA TRP A 47 -0.30 6.49 -9.55
C TRP A 47 -1.39 6.79 -8.52
N ILE A 48 -2.52 7.34 -8.96
CA ILE A 48 -3.68 7.61 -8.10
C ILE A 48 -4.37 6.30 -7.70
N ALA A 49 -4.55 5.37 -8.64
CA ALA A 49 -5.19 4.08 -8.39
C ALA A 49 -4.43 3.28 -7.32
N GLU A 50 -3.11 3.27 -7.41
CA GLU A 50 -2.24 2.67 -6.40
C GLU A 50 -2.43 3.33 -5.03
N GLY A 51 -2.40 4.67 -4.97
CA GLY A 51 -2.62 5.41 -3.71
C GLY A 51 -3.98 5.14 -3.08
N ILE A 52 -5.05 5.14 -3.86
CA ILE A 52 -6.41 4.82 -3.39
C ILE A 52 -6.49 3.37 -2.89
N THR A 53 -5.88 2.42 -3.61
CA THR A 53 -5.85 1.01 -3.23
C THR A 53 -5.16 0.82 -1.88
N LEU A 54 -4.04 1.52 -1.65
CA LEU A 54 -3.35 1.49 -0.37
C LEU A 54 -4.25 2.04 0.75
N ILE A 55 -4.85 3.22 0.56
CA ILE A 55 -5.78 3.79 1.56
C ILE A 55 -6.92 2.80 1.86
N PHE A 56 -7.50 2.19 0.82
CA PHE A 56 -8.56 1.20 0.97
C PHE A 56 -8.11 -0.01 1.80
N ILE A 57 -6.97 -0.62 1.49
CA ILE A 57 -6.45 -1.78 2.24
C ILE A 57 -6.18 -1.41 3.71
N GLY A 58 -5.56 -0.26 3.94
CA GLY A 58 -5.28 0.21 5.30
C GLY A 58 -6.55 0.50 6.09
N ALA A 59 -7.55 1.14 5.47
CA ALA A 59 -8.85 1.41 6.09
C ALA A 59 -9.64 0.11 6.35
N LEU A 60 -9.64 -0.82 5.41
CA LEU A 60 -10.31 -2.12 5.55
C LEU A 60 -9.75 -2.91 6.73
N THR A 61 -8.42 -3.04 6.81
CA THR A 61 -7.75 -3.76 7.90
C THR A 61 -7.97 -3.09 9.25
N LEU A 62 -7.98 -1.75 9.31
CA LEU A 62 -8.30 -0.99 10.52
C LEU A 62 -9.74 -1.22 10.98
N LEU A 63 -10.71 -1.04 10.09
CA LEU A 63 -12.13 -1.14 10.39
C LEU A 63 -12.50 -2.56 10.81
N ILE A 64 -12.05 -3.58 10.09
CA ILE A 64 -12.32 -4.98 10.45
C ILE A 64 -11.72 -5.32 11.81
N ASN A 65 -10.55 -4.79 12.14
CA ASN A 65 -9.98 -5.00 13.47
C ASN A 65 -10.80 -4.32 14.58
N ILE A 66 -11.27 -3.09 14.37
CA ILE A 66 -12.09 -2.35 15.35
C ILE A 66 -13.45 -3.02 15.54
N LEU A 67 -14.10 -3.44 14.47
CA LEU A 67 -15.48 -3.94 14.50
C LEU A 67 -15.56 -5.40 14.95
N ASN A 68 -14.65 -6.25 14.47
CA ASN A 68 -14.75 -7.70 14.65
C ASN A 68 -13.63 -8.29 15.51
N GLY A 69 -12.56 -7.52 15.77
CA GLY A 69 -11.37 -8.02 16.44
C GLY A 69 -10.53 -8.98 15.59
N TYR A 70 -9.28 -9.21 16.00
CA TYR A 70 -8.35 -10.06 15.25
C TYR A 70 -8.60 -11.56 15.46
N GLN A 71 -9.32 -11.97 16.49
CA GLN A 71 -9.62 -13.38 16.76
C GLN A 71 -10.74 -13.95 15.88
N ASN A 72 -11.52 -13.08 15.24
CA ASN A 72 -12.58 -13.50 14.34
C ASN A 72 -11.99 -14.16 13.07
N PRO A 73 -12.41 -15.38 12.69
CA PRO A 73 -11.87 -16.07 11.51
C PRO A 73 -12.00 -15.29 10.20
N ALA A 74 -13.09 -14.52 10.03
CA ALA A 74 -13.26 -13.67 8.86
C ALA A 74 -12.26 -12.51 8.86
N SER A 75 -12.00 -11.88 10.02
CA SER A 75 -10.96 -10.84 10.15
C SER A 75 -9.58 -11.37 9.78
N LEU A 76 -9.22 -12.56 10.26
CA LEU A 76 -7.94 -13.20 9.93
C LEU A 76 -7.78 -13.41 8.42
N ASN A 77 -8.85 -13.83 7.74
CA ASN A 77 -8.82 -13.98 6.29
C ASN A 77 -8.67 -12.63 5.58
N VAL A 78 -9.35 -11.57 6.04
CA VAL A 78 -9.16 -10.21 5.51
C VAL A 78 -7.72 -9.74 5.64
N PHE A 79 -7.08 -9.97 6.79
CA PHE A 79 -5.68 -9.58 7.00
C PHE A 79 -4.72 -10.36 6.09
N ARG A 80 -4.94 -11.68 5.93
CA ARG A 80 -4.14 -12.52 5.03
C ARG A 80 -4.24 -12.09 3.58
N ILE A 81 -5.47 -11.92 3.05
CA ILE A 81 -5.64 -11.52 1.64
C ILE A 81 -5.14 -10.09 1.40
N SER A 82 -5.27 -9.21 2.38
CA SER A 82 -4.72 -7.86 2.32
C SER A 82 -3.18 -7.89 2.28
N ALA A 83 -2.55 -8.72 3.10
CA ALA A 83 -1.10 -8.92 3.08
C ALA A 83 -0.63 -9.51 1.74
N VAL A 84 -1.34 -10.50 1.19
CA VAL A 84 -1.05 -11.09 -0.13
C VAL A 84 -1.13 -10.01 -1.21
N MET A 85 -2.18 -9.18 -1.22
CA MET A 85 -2.33 -8.10 -2.19
C MET A 85 -1.17 -7.09 -2.07
N LEU A 86 -0.78 -6.70 -0.86
CA LEU A 86 0.37 -5.82 -0.63
C LEU A 86 1.67 -6.41 -1.18
N ILE A 87 1.89 -7.73 -1.04
CA ILE A 87 3.05 -8.41 -1.62
C ILE A 87 2.97 -8.42 -3.16
N ILE A 88 1.81 -8.74 -3.74
CA ILE A 88 1.63 -8.71 -5.20
C ILE A 88 1.95 -7.33 -5.75
N MET A 89 1.42 -6.28 -5.12
CA MET A 89 1.71 -4.89 -5.49
C MET A 89 3.18 -4.52 -5.25
N ALA A 90 3.82 -5.02 -4.19
CA ALA A 90 5.24 -4.78 -3.93
C ALA A 90 6.10 -5.39 -5.04
N VAL A 91 5.81 -6.63 -5.43
CA VAL A 91 6.46 -7.33 -6.54
C VAL A 91 6.26 -6.57 -7.84
N LEU A 92 5.02 -6.22 -8.17
CA LEU A 92 4.71 -5.43 -9.37
C LEU A 92 5.55 -4.15 -9.41
N THR A 93 5.52 -3.34 -8.33
CA THR A 93 6.29 -2.10 -8.26
C THR A 93 7.81 -2.34 -8.34
N ALA A 94 8.34 -3.39 -7.73
CA ALA A 94 9.76 -3.72 -7.77
C ALA A 94 10.25 -4.04 -9.20
N PHE A 95 9.41 -4.70 -10.00
CA PHE A 95 9.71 -5.03 -11.39
C PHE A 95 9.37 -3.91 -12.39
N THR A 96 8.50 -2.96 -12.02
CA THR A 96 8.08 -1.84 -12.89
C THR A 96 8.55 -0.48 -12.34
N GLY A 97 7.73 0.18 -11.52
CA GLY A 97 7.93 1.56 -11.07
C GLY A 97 9.27 1.80 -10.39
N ALA A 98 9.79 0.86 -9.60
CA ALA A 98 11.06 0.99 -8.87
C ALA A 98 12.28 1.05 -9.80
N ARG A 99 12.12 0.68 -11.08
CA ARG A 99 13.17 0.81 -12.11
C ARG A 99 13.25 2.22 -12.70
N THR A 100 12.32 3.10 -12.36
CA THR A 100 12.33 4.52 -12.78
C THR A 100 13.32 5.34 -11.92
N LYS A 101 13.53 6.61 -12.30
CA LYS A 101 14.35 7.55 -11.52
C LYS A 101 13.63 8.11 -10.29
N ILE A 102 12.32 7.91 -10.18
CA ILE A 102 11.50 8.50 -9.13
C ILE A 102 11.68 7.73 -7.82
N VAL A 103 12.14 8.43 -6.78
CA VAL A 103 12.48 7.84 -5.48
C VAL A 103 11.28 7.20 -4.79
N PHE A 104 10.09 7.77 -4.91
CA PHE A 104 8.87 7.22 -4.29
C PHE A 104 8.60 5.77 -4.71
N PHE A 105 8.71 5.46 -6.00
CA PHE A 105 8.53 4.08 -6.47
C PHE A 105 9.61 3.12 -5.98
N LYS A 106 10.82 3.62 -5.70
CA LYS A 106 11.91 2.78 -5.15
C LYS A 106 11.66 2.39 -3.70
N ILE A 107 11.03 3.28 -2.92
CA ILE A 107 10.70 3.05 -1.51
C ILE A 107 9.43 2.21 -1.38
N CYS A 108 8.47 2.41 -2.28
CA CYS A 108 7.16 1.79 -2.24
C CYS A 108 7.14 0.25 -2.04
N PRO A 109 7.94 -0.57 -2.73
CA PRO A 109 7.90 -2.02 -2.51
C PRO A 109 8.27 -2.38 -1.07
N PHE A 110 9.24 -1.70 -0.46
CA PHE A 110 9.63 -1.94 0.93
C PHE A 110 8.51 -1.59 1.92
N VAL A 111 7.84 -0.45 1.73
CA VAL A 111 6.74 -0.04 2.61
C VAL A 111 5.59 -1.06 2.55
N LYS A 112 5.23 -1.51 1.34
CA LYS A 112 4.19 -2.55 1.17
C LYS A 112 4.60 -3.87 1.79
N THR A 113 5.85 -4.31 1.59
CA THR A 113 6.36 -5.55 2.18
C THR A 113 6.36 -5.48 3.70
N ILE A 114 6.82 -4.37 4.30
CA ILE A 114 6.83 -4.21 5.76
C ILE A 114 5.41 -4.30 6.33
N ALA A 115 4.46 -3.58 5.73
CA ALA A 115 3.06 -3.66 6.15
C ALA A 115 2.46 -5.06 6.00
N ALA A 116 2.75 -5.74 4.89
CA ALA A 116 2.32 -7.13 4.68
C ALA A 116 2.88 -8.05 5.78
N VAL A 117 4.17 -7.91 6.11
CA VAL A 117 4.82 -8.66 7.19
C VAL A 117 4.16 -8.36 8.53
N LEU A 118 3.87 -7.10 8.85
CA LEU A 118 3.18 -6.73 10.09
C LEU A 118 1.79 -7.38 10.20
N LEU A 119 1.00 -7.40 9.10
CA LEU A 119 -0.29 -8.10 9.08
C LEU A 119 -0.13 -9.61 9.28
N LEU A 120 0.84 -10.24 8.62
CA LEU A 120 1.07 -11.67 8.78
C LEU A 120 1.55 -12.01 10.21
N LEU A 121 2.45 -11.21 10.77
CA LEU A 121 2.88 -11.37 12.17
C LEU A 121 1.70 -11.23 13.14
N ALA A 122 0.78 -10.29 12.90
CA ALA A 122 -0.42 -10.16 13.72
C ALA A 122 -1.38 -11.36 13.64
N VAL A 123 -1.35 -12.10 12.52
CA VAL A 123 -2.18 -13.27 12.26
C VAL A 123 -1.58 -14.56 12.84
N TYR A 124 -0.24 -14.67 12.88
CA TYR A 124 0.46 -15.91 13.21
C TYR A 124 1.21 -15.92 14.55
N LEU A 125 1.35 -14.77 15.21
CA LEU A 125 1.83 -14.66 16.60
C LEU A 125 0.65 -14.60 17.58
#